data_AF-A0A699YQB2-F1
#
_entry.id   AF-A0A699YQB2-F1
#
_cell.length_a   1.000
_cell.length_b   1.000
_cell.length_c   1.000
_cell.angle_alpha   90.00
_cell.angle_beta   90.00
_cell.angle_gamma   90.00
#
_symmetry.space_group_name_H-M   'P 1'
#
loop_
_entity.id
_entity.type
_entity.pdbx_description
1 polymer ?
#
loop_
_entity_poly.entity_id
_entity_poly.type
_entity_poly.pdbx_seq_one_letter_code
_entity_poly.pdbx_strand_id
1 'polypeptide(L)'
;MTKDMTLVDKLCELLDNSLSAVAGVQTPTILLKFLDSYPDNEALLVLEDNGHGMSREVLEKALITACTFSTEHRLQRSELPVRLDQYLDCHFNRFGRGLNVVFGLGNTLVIDSRHPGTAQGHRLQASYPEWVEAFKCGQHDNTFKCMSCEVRGWLTKG
;
A
#
# COMPACT_ATOMS: atom_id res chain seq x y z
N MET A 1 17.00 -19.40 4.55
CA MET A 1 16.96 -18.53 5.74
C MET A 1 16.52 -17.16 5.29
N THR A 2 15.25 -16.82 5.46
CA THR A 2 14.79 -15.42 5.36
C THR A 2 15.29 -14.72 6.63
N LYS A 3 16.16 -13.72 6.48
CA LYS A 3 16.44 -12.79 7.59
C LYS A 3 15.10 -12.17 8.00
N ASP A 4 14.81 -12.17 9.29
CA ASP A 4 13.67 -11.39 9.80
C ASP A 4 13.88 -9.93 9.40
N MET A 5 12.91 -9.37 8.68
CA MET A 5 12.94 -7.96 8.27
C MET A 5 12.94 -7.06 9.51
N THR A 6 13.82 -6.08 9.55
CA THR A 6 13.83 -5.08 10.62
C THR A 6 12.59 -4.19 10.54
N LEU A 7 12.31 -3.41 11.59
CA LEU A 7 11.24 -2.39 11.55
C LEU A 7 11.45 -1.42 10.38
N VAL A 8 12.69 -1.00 10.15
CA VAL A 8 13.05 -0.08 9.06
C VAL A 8 12.74 -0.71 7.70
N ASP A 9 13.10 -1.98 7.50
CA ASP A 9 12.82 -2.68 6.24
C ASP A 9 11.31 -2.75 5.95
N LYS A 10 10.49 -3.02 6.98
CA LYS A 10 9.03 -3.05 6.85
C LYS A 10 8.46 -1.67 6.49
N LEU A 11 8.98 -0.61 7.09
CA LEU A 11 8.56 0.76 6.76
C LEU A 11 8.97 1.16 5.35
N CYS A 12 10.16 0.76 4.89
CA CYS A 12 10.62 1.01 3.53
C CYS A 12 9.67 0.39 2.49
N GLU A 13 9.21 -0.85 2.68
CA GLU A 13 8.24 -1.47 1.76
C GLU A 13 6.92 -0.69 1.67
N LEU A 14 6.45 -0.12 2.79
CA LEU A 14 5.23 0.71 2.77
C LEU A 14 5.48 2.03 2.06
N LEU A 15 6.62 2.67 2.32
CA LEU A 15 7.02 3.90 1.64
C LEU A 15 7.22 3.69 0.14
N ASP A 16 7.76 2.56 -0.28
CA ASP A 16 7.93 2.19 -1.69
C ASP A 16 6.58 2.08 -2.42
N ASN A 17 5.54 1.58 -1.74
CA ASN A 17 4.18 1.62 -2.25
C ASN A 17 3.68 3.05 -2.47
N SER A 18 3.85 3.93 -1.48
CA SER A 18 3.43 5.33 -1.58
C SER A 18 4.24 6.11 -2.64
N LEU A 19 5.55 5.87 -2.73
CA LEU A 19 6.42 6.46 -3.76
C LEU A 19 5.96 6.06 -5.17
N SER A 20 5.60 4.78 -5.35
CA SER A 20 5.02 4.29 -6.61
C SER A 20 3.67 4.95 -6.90
N ALA A 21 2.84 5.16 -5.87
CA ALA A 21 1.50 5.74 -6.02
C ALA A 21 1.52 7.23 -6.39
N VAL A 22 2.50 7.99 -5.89
CA VAL A 22 2.63 9.43 -6.18
C VAL A 22 3.44 9.74 -7.43
N ALA A 23 3.93 8.72 -8.14
CA ALA A 23 4.67 8.90 -9.38
C ALA A 23 3.85 9.71 -10.41
N GLY A 24 4.40 10.83 -10.89
CA GLY A 24 3.74 11.73 -11.84
C GLY A 24 2.73 12.72 -11.22
N VAL A 25 2.53 12.72 -9.90
CA VAL A 25 1.77 13.78 -9.21
C VAL A 25 2.62 15.06 -9.14
N GLN A 26 2.03 16.22 -9.46
CA GLN A 26 2.76 17.50 -9.54
C GLN A 26 3.36 17.94 -8.18
N THR A 27 2.62 17.71 -7.11
CA THR A 27 3.02 18.02 -5.72
C THR A 27 2.82 16.78 -4.85
N PRO A 28 3.72 15.79 -4.93
CA PRO A 28 3.56 14.53 -4.20
C PRO A 28 3.68 14.77 -2.70
N THR A 29 2.82 14.15 -1.92
CA THR A 29 2.80 14.22 -0.45
C THR A 29 2.70 12.81 0.09
N ILE A 30 3.60 12.46 1.02
CA ILE A 30 3.58 11.21 1.77
C ILE A 30 3.76 11.59 3.25
N LEU A 31 2.83 11.14 4.10
CA LEU A 31 2.81 11.43 5.52
C LEU A 31 2.89 10.11 6.31
N LEU A 32 3.89 10.01 7.17
CA LEU A 32 4.01 8.93 8.16
C LEU A 32 3.65 9.50 9.53
N LYS A 33 2.63 8.94 10.17
CA LYS A 33 2.12 9.39 11.47
C LYS A 33 2.11 8.21 12.45
N PHE A 34 2.50 8.49 13.68
CA PHE A 34 2.32 7.59 14.82
C PHE A 34 1.29 8.27 15.73
N LEU A 35 0.12 7.66 15.86
CA LEU A 35 -1.01 8.22 16.60
C LEU A 35 -1.39 7.27 17.73
N ASP A 36 -1.70 7.81 18.88
CA ASP A 36 -2.43 7.06 19.91
C ASP A 36 -3.93 7.29 19.65
N SER A 37 -4.66 6.21 19.32
CA SER A 37 -6.09 6.28 19.09
C SER A 37 -6.82 6.47 20.42
N TYR A 38 -7.75 7.41 20.47
CA TYR A 38 -8.67 7.58 21.60
C TYR A 38 -10.10 7.39 21.08
N PRO A 39 -10.97 6.66 21.78
CA PRO A 39 -10.88 6.16 23.16
C PRO A 39 -10.17 4.81 23.36
N ASP A 40 -9.81 4.12 22.29
CA ASP A 40 -9.42 2.70 22.36
C ASP A 40 -7.96 2.46 22.82
N ASN A 41 -7.17 3.53 23.00
CA ASN A 41 -5.74 3.50 23.36
C ASN A 41 -4.90 2.59 22.44
N GLU A 42 -5.25 2.50 21.17
CA GLU A 42 -4.49 1.70 20.20
C GLU A 42 -3.43 2.57 19.52
N ALA A 43 -2.17 2.13 19.53
CA ALA A 43 -1.12 2.77 18.75
C ALA A 43 -1.36 2.48 17.25
N LEU A 44 -1.54 3.53 16.47
CA LEU A 44 -1.75 3.49 15.03
C LEU A 44 -0.50 3.98 14.29
N LEU A 45 -0.04 3.17 13.36
CA LEU A 45 0.88 3.58 12.32
C LEU A 45 0.06 3.94 11.08
N VAL A 46 0.07 5.21 10.69
CA VAL A 46 -0.67 5.69 9.51
C VAL A 46 0.31 6.15 8.45
N LEU A 47 0.18 5.58 7.25
CA LEU A 47 0.82 6.07 6.05
C LEU A 47 -0.26 6.61 5.10
N GLU A 48 -0.13 7.86 4.70
CA GLU A 48 -1.07 8.56 3.84
C GLU A 48 -0.32 9.20 2.67
N ASP A 49 -0.84 9.04 1.46
CA ASP A 49 -0.30 9.69 0.27
C ASP A 49 -1.40 10.28 -0.61
N ASN A 50 -1.03 11.24 -1.48
CA ASN A 50 -1.94 11.84 -2.47
C ASN A 50 -1.76 11.25 -3.87
N GLY A 51 -1.38 9.97 -3.95
CA GLY A 51 -1.15 9.27 -5.20
C GLY A 51 -2.42 8.95 -5.98
N HIS A 52 -2.27 8.12 -7.01
CA HIS A 52 -3.36 7.72 -7.91
C HIS A 52 -4.42 6.82 -7.24
N GLY A 53 -4.19 6.38 -5.99
CA GLY A 53 -5.10 5.49 -5.28
C GLY A 53 -5.28 4.14 -5.97
N MET A 54 -6.21 3.34 -5.44
CA MET A 54 -6.54 2.01 -5.92
C MET A 54 -8.02 1.93 -6.30
N SER A 55 -8.30 1.25 -7.42
CA SER A 55 -9.66 0.83 -7.73
C SER A 55 -10.09 -0.27 -6.75
N ARG A 56 -11.39 -0.56 -6.71
CA ARG A 56 -11.94 -1.65 -5.90
C ARG A 56 -11.24 -2.99 -6.21
N GLU A 57 -11.08 -3.30 -7.49
CA GLU A 57 -10.53 -4.57 -7.97
C GLU A 57 -9.05 -4.73 -7.58
N VAL A 58 -8.29 -3.63 -7.59
CA VAL A 58 -6.90 -3.62 -7.11
C VAL A 58 -6.85 -3.79 -5.60
N LEU A 59 -7.72 -3.07 -4.88
CA LEU A 59 -7.75 -3.10 -3.42
C LEU A 59 -8.14 -4.48 -2.87
N GLU A 60 -9.12 -5.15 -3.48
CA GLU A 60 -9.53 -6.52 -3.15
C GLU A 60 -8.39 -7.55 -3.28
N LYS A 61 -7.39 -7.25 -4.11
CA LYS A 61 -6.25 -8.13 -4.40
C LYS A 61 -4.95 -7.66 -3.76
N ALA A 62 -4.97 -6.54 -3.02
CA ALA A 62 -3.76 -5.91 -2.49
C ALA A 62 -2.96 -6.81 -1.54
N LEU A 63 -3.64 -7.73 -0.83
CA LEU A 63 -3.02 -8.67 0.11
C LEU A 63 -2.74 -10.06 -0.51
N ILE A 64 -3.09 -10.28 -1.78
CA ILE A 64 -2.76 -11.52 -2.50
C ILE A 64 -1.25 -11.54 -2.74
N THR A 65 -0.59 -12.57 -2.21
CA THR A 65 0.85 -12.73 -2.33
C THR A 65 1.25 -12.97 -3.79
N ALA A 66 2.30 -12.30 -4.27
CA ALA A 66 2.77 -12.44 -5.65
C ALA A 66 1.79 -11.91 -6.72
N CYS A 67 0.80 -11.11 -6.31
CA CYS A 67 -0.06 -10.38 -7.22
C CYS A 67 0.42 -8.93 -7.32
N THR A 68 0.91 -8.52 -8.49
CA THR A 68 1.32 -7.14 -8.74
C THR A 68 0.49 -6.52 -9.86
N PHE A 69 -0.01 -5.31 -9.62
CA PHE A 69 -0.74 -4.50 -10.60
C PHE A 69 0.06 -3.30 -11.07
N SER A 70 1.28 -3.09 -10.54
CA SER A 70 2.23 -2.14 -11.10
C SER A 70 2.66 -2.64 -12.47
N THR A 71 2.56 -1.77 -13.48
CA THR A 71 3.15 -2.05 -14.79
C THR A 71 4.66 -2.08 -14.65
N GLU A 72 5.30 -3.20 -14.99
CA GLU A 72 6.76 -3.28 -15.06
C GLU A 72 7.26 -2.25 -16.10
N HIS A 73 7.81 -1.14 -15.62
CA HIS A 73 8.54 -0.24 -16.49
C HIS A 73 9.92 -0.84 -16.74
N ARG A 74 10.11 -1.42 -17.94
CA ARG A 74 11.44 -1.73 -18.45
C ARG A 74 12.22 -0.42 -18.52
N LEU A 75 13.30 -0.30 -17.76
CA LEU A 75 14.29 0.76 -17.93
C LEU A 75 14.74 0.75 -19.40
N GLN A 76 14.26 1.70 -20.21
CA GLN A 76 14.75 1.89 -21.57
C GLN A 76 16.14 2.50 -21.49
N ARG A 77 17.15 1.64 -21.34
CA ARG A 77 18.57 2.01 -21.40
C ARG A 77 18.99 2.14 -22.87
N SER A 78 18.47 3.16 -23.56
CA SER A 78 18.76 3.31 -25.00
C SER A 78 20.13 3.96 -25.25
N GLU A 79 20.63 4.84 -24.37
CA GLU A 79 21.90 5.55 -24.57
C GLU A 79 22.66 5.79 -23.26
N LEU A 80 23.98 5.58 -23.28
CA LEU A 80 24.92 5.91 -22.19
C LEU A 80 25.61 7.25 -22.50
N PRO A 81 25.86 8.12 -21.50
CA PRO A 81 25.54 7.97 -20.07
C PRO A 81 24.07 8.28 -19.75
N VAL A 82 23.47 7.43 -18.91
CA VAL A 82 22.08 7.55 -18.45
C VAL A 82 21.99 8.69 -17.42
N ARG A 83 20.99 9.56 -17.54
CA ARG A 83 20.79 10.67 -16.59
C ARG A 83 20.28 10.13 -15.23
N LEU A 84 20.59 10.81 -14.12
CA LEU A 84 20.20 10.34 -12.78
C LEU A 84 18.68 10.15 -12.61
N ASP A 85 17.87 10.98 -13.25
CA ASP A 85 16.41 10.85 -13.30
C ASP A 85 15.93 9.59 -14.03
N GLN A 86 16.75 9.01 -14.90
CA GLN A 86 16.50 7.72 -15.55
C GLN A 86 17.01 6.52 -14.73
N TYR A 87 17.78 6.75 -13.66
CA TYR A 87 18.17 5.72 -12.68
C TYR A 87 17.14 5.56 -11.55
N LEU A 88 16.36 6.61 -11.28
CA LEU A 88 15.32 6.61 -10.26
C LEU A 88 14.04 5.99 -10.84
N ASP A 89 13.98 4.67 -10.87
CA ASP A 89 12.73 3.95 -11.10
C ASP A 89 11.88 4.06 -9.83
N CYS A 90 10.81 4.86 -9.89
CA CYS A 90 9.87 5.01 -8.77
C CYS A 90 8.92 3.81 -8.63
N HIS A 91 9.00 2.81 -9.52
CA HIS A 91 8.22 1.58 -9.47
C HIS A 91 8.99 0.46 -8.77
N PHE A 92 9.18 0.62 -7.46
CA PHE A 92 9.91 -0.34 -6.61
C PHE A 92 9.14 -1.67 -6.41
N ASN A 93 7.83 -1.65 -6.63
CA ASN A 93 6.94 -2.81 -6.43
C ASN A 93 7.05 -3.84 -7.55
N ARG A 94 7.79 -4.93 -7.29
CA ARG A 94 8.00 -6.01 -8.27
C ARG A 94 7.34 -7.34 -7.91
N PHE A 95 7.17 -7.61 -6.61
CA PHE A 95 6.86 -8.97 -6.15
C PHE A 95 5.46 -9.12 -5.55
N GLY A 96 4.67 -8.05 -5.41
CA GLY A 96 3.31 -8.16 -4.84
C GLY A 96 3.30 -8.74 -3.42
N ARG A 97 4.29 -8.37 -2.59
CA ARG A 97 4.46 -8.85 -1.21
C ARG A 97 4.66 -7.74 -0.18
N GLY A 98 5.08 -6.55 -0.62
CA GLY A 98 5.46 -5.46 0.27
C GLY A 98 4.36 -5.04 1.23
N LEU A 99 3.09 -5.10 0.82
CA LEU A 99 1.97 -4.75 1.69
C LEU A 99 1.75 -5.76 2.84
N ASN A 100 2.17 -7.02 2.70
CA ASN A 100 1.95 -8.03 3.76
C ASN A 100 2.84 -7.78 4.99
N VAL A 101 3.87 -6.94 4.89
CA VAL A 101 4.75 -6.61 6.03
C VAL A 101 4.03 -5.89 7.17
N VAL A 102 2.85 -5.31 6.89
CA VAL A 102 2.00 -4.64 7.89
C VAL A 102 1.63 -5.56 9.05
N PHE A 103 1.49 -6.85 8.79
CA PHE A 103 1.19 -7.84 9.82
C PHE A 103 2.38 -8.16 10.74
N GLY A 104 3.58 -7.70 10.38
CA GLY A 104 4.73 -7.66 11.27
C GLY A 104 4.83 -6.36 12.09
N LEU A 105 3.90 -5.42 11.91
CA LEU A 105 3.82 -4.14 12.61
C LEU A 105 2.59 -4.06 13.53
N GLY A 106 1.49 -4.70 13.15
CA GLY A 106 0.25 -4.73 13.92
C GLY A 106 -0.68 -5.87 13.53
N ASN A 107 -1.77 -6.02 14.28
CA ASN A 107 -2.74 -7.11 14.08
C ASN A 107 -3.87 -6.75 13.11
N THR A 108 -4.03 -5.46 12.78
CA THR A 108 -5.13 -4.97 11.95
C THR A 108 -4.59 -4.03 10.89
N LEU A 109 -5.07 -4.21 9.67
CA LEU A 109 -4.83 -3.33 8.54
C LEU A 109 -6.15 -2.70 8.12
N VAL A 110 -6.12 -1.39 7.92
CA VAL A 110 -7.17 -0.64 7.25
C VAL A 110 -6.54 0.13 6.10
N ILE A 111 -7.08 -0.02 4.90
CA ILE A 111 -6.68 0.77 3.73
C ILE A 111 -7.90 1.51 3.24
N ASP A 112 -7.81 2.83 3.25
CA ASP A 112 -8.74 3.72 2.56
C ASP A 112 -8.08 4.20 1.27
N SER A 113 -8.76 4.03 0.14
CA SER A 113 -8.25 4.48 -1.14
C SER A 113 -9.34 5.04 -2.03
N ARG A 114 -8.99 6.03 -2.85
CA ARG A 114 -9.88 6.60 -3.85
C ARG A 114 -9.12 6.78 -5.16
N HIS A 115 -9.52 6.04 -6.18
CA HIS A 115 -9.00 6.22 -7.52
C HIS A 115 -9.61 7.48 -8.16
N PRO A 116 -8.85 8.34 -8.87
CA PRO A 116 -9.37 9.57 -9.46
C PRO A 116 -10.44 9.32 -10.53
N GLY A 117 -10.45 8.12 -11.13
CA GLY A 117 -11.48 7.67 -12.06
C GLY A 117 -12.82 7.28 -11.40
N THR A 118 -12.92 7.27 -10.07
CA THR A 118 -14.13 6.88 -9.34
C THR A 118 -14.60 7.99 -8.40
N ALA A 119 -15.90 8.29 -8.40
CA ALA A 119 -16.50 9.21 -7.43
C ALA A 119 -16.55 8.65 -6.00
N GLN A 120 -16.38 7.32 -5.86
CA GLN A 120 -16.44 6.58 -4.61
C GLN A 120 -15.03 6.19 -4.16
N GLY A 121 -14.84 6.18 -2.84
CA GLY A 121 -13.69 5.54 -2.22
C GLY A 121 -14.00 4.12 -1.80
N HIS A 122 -12.95 3.38 -1.48
CA HIS A 122 -13.00 1.98 -1.12
C HIS A 122 -12.21 1.76 0.17
N ARG A 123 -12.74 0.90 1.04
CA ARG A 123 -12.07 0.50 2.27
C ARG A 123 -11.84 -0.99 2.28
N LEU A 124 -10.62 -1.38 2.54
CA LEU A 124 -10.25 -2.74 2.90
C LEU A 124 -9.91 -2.77 4.39
N GLN A 125 -10.47 -3.76 5.09
CA GLN A 125 -10.11 -4.07 6.46
C GLN A 125 -9.71 -5.54 6.52
N ALA A 126 -8.57 -5.83 7.14
CA ALA A 126 -8.08 -7.18 7.32
C ALA A 126 -7.45 -7.33 8.71
N SER A 127 -7.57 -8.51 9.29
CA SER A 127 -6.90 -8.86 10.55
C SER A 127 -5.85 -9.95 10.33
N TYR A 128 -4.80 -9.94 11.14
CA TYR A 128 -3.73 -10.93 11.09
C TYR A 128 -4.26 -12.36 11.32
N PRO A 129 -5.14 -12.63 12.31
CA PRO A 129 -5.68 -13.98 12.50
C PRO A 129 -6.39 -14.53 11.25
N GLU A 130 -7.25 -13.72 10.64
CA GLU A 130 -7.98 -14.10 9.42
C GLU A 130 -7.01 -14.33 8.24
N TRP A 131 -6.01 -13.46 8.09
CA TRP A 131 -5.00 -13.59 7.04
C TRP A 131 -4.18 -14.87 7.20
N VAL A 132 -3.74 -15.20 8.43
CA VAL A 132 -2.98 -16.43 8.71
C VAL A 132 -3.81 -17.68 8.49
N GLU A 133 -5.07 -17.68 8.92
CA GLU A 133 -5.98 -18.82 8.71
C GLU A 133 -6.16 -19.11 7.23
N ALA A 134 -6.45 -18.07 6.45
CA ALA A 134 -6.65 -18.21 5.02
C ALA A 134 -5.36 -18.62 4.28
N PHE A 135 -4.20 -18.11 4.70
CA PHE A 135 -2.90 -18.56 4.19
C PHE A 135 -2.61 -20.04 4.51
N LYS A 136 -2.91 -20.51 5.72
CA LYS A 136 -2.71 -21.91 6.14
C LYS A 136 -3.64 -22.89 5.40
N CYS A 137 -4.84 -22.45 5.03
CA CYS A 137 -5.80 -23.24 4.27
C CYS A 137 -5.49 -23.33 2.77
N GLY A 138 -4.32 -22.82 2.32
CA GLY A 138 -3.93 -22.82 0.90
C GLY A 138 -4.75 -21.86 0.05
N GLN A 139 -5.54 -20.99 0.67
CA GLN A 139 -6.28 -19.94 -0.02
C GLN A 139 -5.31 -18.78 -0.24
N HIS A 140 -4.49 -18.86 -1.29
CA HIS A 140 -3.55 -17.79 -1.64
C HIS A 140 -4.22 -16.66 -2.43
N ASP A 141 -5.43 -16.91 -2.96
CA ASP A 141 -6.24 -15.99 -3.79
C ASP A 141 -7.25 -15.16 -2.98
N ASN A 142 -7.00 -14.92 -1.69
CA ASN A 142 -7.99 -14.27 -0.83
C ASN A 142 -8.36 -12.88 -1.31
N THR A 143 -9.49 -12.79 -2.00
CA THR A 143 -10.25 -11.58 -2.19
C THR A 143 -10.78 -11.19 -0.82
N PHE A 144 -10.04 -10.36 -0.09
CA PHE A 144 -10.57 -9.80 1.15
C PHE A 144 -11.78 -8.94 0.80
N LYS A 145 -12.83 -9.00 1.62
CA LYS A 145 -14.06 -8.24 1.35
C LYS A 145 -13.76 -6.74 1.44
N CYS A 146 -13.55 -6.13 0.28
CA CYS A 146 -13.56 -4.68 0.14
C CYS A 146 -14.98 -4.18 0.37
N MET A 147 -15.15 -3.28 1.33
CA MET A 147 -16.40 -2.58 1.52
C MET A 147 -16.34 -1.28 0.72
N SER A 148 -17.28 -1.08 -0.19
CA SER A 148 -17.54 0.24 -0.75
C SER A 148 -18.02 1.13 0.39
N CYS A 149 -17.29 2.20 0.68
CA CYS A 149 -17.69 3.18 1.67
C CYS A 149 -17.76 4.56 1.02
N GLU A 150 -18.68 5.41 1.49
CA GLU A 150 -18.48 6.84 1.31
C GLU A 150 -17.24 7.22 2.13
N VAL A 151 -16.06 7.20 1.52
CA VAL A 151 -14.87 7.81 2.12
C VAL A 151 -15.18 9.30 2.22
N ARG A 152 -15.77 9.74 3.33
CA ARG A 152 -15.95 11.16 3.62
C ARG A 152 -14.56 11.71 3.84
N GLY A 153 -14.15 12.63 2.98
CA GLY A 153 -12.82 13.22 3.03
C GLY A 153 -12.58 13.81 4.42
N TRP A 154 -11.48 13.41 5.07
CA TRP A 154 -11.01 14.03 6.30
C TRP A 154 -10.44 15.45 6.08
N LEU A 155 -10.58 15.98 4.87
CA LEU A 155 -10.21 17.36 4.52
C LEU A 155 -11.46 18.14 4.11
N THR A 156 -12.30 18.46 5.10
CA THR A 156 -12.90 19.79 5.19
C THR A 156 -13.21 20.07 6.66
N LYS A 157 -12.31 20.81 7.33
CA LYS A 157 -12.66 21.88 8.26
C LYS A 157 -11.40 22.61 8.71
N GLY A 158 -11.29 23.86 8.26
CA GLY A 158 -10.71 25.01 8.96
C GLY A 158 -9.22 24.96 9.21
#